data_AF-A0A956MFS3-F1
#
_entry.id   AF-A0A956MFS3-F1
#
_cell.length_a   1.000
_cell.length_b   1.000
_cell.length_c   1.000
_cell.angle_alpha   90.00
_cell.angle_beta   90.00
_cell.angle_gamma   90.00
#
_symmetry.space_group_name_H-M   'P 1'
#
loop_
_entity.id
_entity.type
_entity.pdbx_description
1 polymer ?
#
loop_
_entity_poly.entity_id
_entity_poly.type
_entity_poly.pdbx_seq_one_letter_code
_entity_poly.pdbx_strand_id
1 'polypeptide(L)'
;MSSQFNFQLKHTDQNSKARRGKISTAHGDIETPVFMPVGTQASVKSLSPHELVDAGSQIILGNTYHLYLRPGTELLRQAGGLHKFANWDKPMLTDSGGYQVFSLAGLRKIHEDGVRFQSHIDGSYHDFTPENVMEMQRLIGADILMAFDECPPHDADENYVARSNAVTVEWARRCKVAWLENEPEYGYSQALFGIVQGGTFEKLRRQSAEQLVELELPGYSIGGLSVGEPAPAMYAMTEVATEVLPIDKPRYLMGVGKPENLVEAVNLGVDMFDCVMPTRNGRKGQAFTWQGTLNLKNAQFKDDFHPIDEKCRCYACQHFTRAYIRHLLQANELFVMRLVSLHNIQFYHNLMAGMREAIEQNRFVAWRKEFYSRYRSGDKE
;
A
#
# COMPACT_ATOMS: atom_id res chain seq x y z
N MET A 1 9.57 -26.43 8.01
CA MET A 1 10.37 -25.20 8.23
C MET A 1 9.55 -24.28 9.10
N SER A 2 10.08 -23.71 10.20
CA SER A 2 9.27 -22.80 11.03
C SER A 2 8.90 -21.57 10.21
N SER A 3 7.64 -21.13 10.26
CA SER A 3 7.20 -19.96 9.49
C SER A 3 8.04 -18.74 9.90
N GLN A 4 8.81 -18.18 8.96
CA GLN A 4 9.58 -16.95 9.18
C GLN A 4 8.66 -15.71 9.29
N PHE A 5 7.40 -15.84 8.87
CA PHE A 5 6.38 -14.82 9.06
C PHE A 5 5.71 -14.93 10.42
N ASN A 6 5.68 -13.82 11.17
CA ASN A 6 4.96 -13.73 12.43
C ASN A 6 4.42 -12.31 12.64
N PHE A 7 3.17 -12.18 13.08
CA PHE A 7 2.63 -10.91 13.56
C PHE A 7 2.47 -10.94 15.08
N GLN A 8 3.13 -10.00 15.74
CA GLN A 8 3.01 -9.78 17.18
C GLN A 8 2.23 -8.49 17.43
N LEU A 9 1.03 -8.63 17.99
CA LEU A 9 0.32 -7.50 18.58
C LEU A 9 1.01 -7.11 19.89
N LYS A 10 1.58 -5.90 19.95
CA LYS A 10 2.30 -5.39 21.12
C LYS A 10 1.37 -4.64 22.07
N HIS A 11 0.47 -3.82 21.52
CA HIS A 11 -0.43 -2.99 22.30
C HIS A 11 -1.70 -2.63 21.50
N THR A 12 -2.81 -2.45 22.20
CA THR A 12 -4.06 -1.90 21.65
C THR A 12 -4.43 -0.69 22.49
N ASP A 13 -4.69 0.45 21.84
CA ASP A 13 -5.11 1.67 22.53
C ASP A 13 -6.42 1.45 23.29
N GLN A 14 -6.52 1.94 24.53
CA GLN A 14 -7.69 1.70 25.38
C GLN A 14 -8.99 2.36 24.89
N ASN A 15 -8.89 3.42 24.08
CA ASN A 15 -10.02 4.28 23.73
C ASN A 15 -10.33 4.26 22.22
N SER A 16 -9.71 3.35 21.46
CA SER A 16 -9.91 3.19 20.02
C SER A 16 -9.62 1.74 19.59
N LYS A 17 -9.80 1.43 18.30
CA LYS A 17 -9.43 0.11 17.74
C LYS A 17 -7.96 0.09 17.27
N ALA A 18 -7.20 1.15 17.52
CA ALA A 18 -5.85 1.32 17.02
C ALA A 18 -4.86 0.34 17.67
N ARG A 19 -3.99 -0.26 16.85
CA ARG A 19 -3.09 -1.34 17.24
C ARG A 19 -1.64 -0.99 16.95
N ARG A 20 -0.76 -1.36 17.87
CA ARG A 20 0.70 -1.31 17.72
C ARG A 20 1.18 -2.75 17.61
N GLY A 21 1.82 -3.09 16.51
CA GLY A 21 2.32 -4.45 16.28
C GLY A 21 3.67 -4.47 15.59
N LYS A 22 4.13 -5.69 15.33
CA LYS A 22 5.36 -5.97 14.60
C LYS A 22 5.15 -7.19 13.71
N ILE A 23 5.47 -7.07 12.42
CA ILE A 23 5.55 -8.19 11.49
C ILE A 23 7.03 -8.56 11.34
N SER A 24 7.38 -9.81 11.60
CA SER A 24 8.71 -10.36 11.30
C SER A 24 8.64 -11.12 9.97
N THR A 25 9.63 -10.92 9.10
CA THR A 25 9.76 -11.58 7.80
C THR A 25 11.19 -12.08 7.60
N ALA A 26 11.48 -12.71 6.46
CA ALA A 26 12.83 -13.16 6.13
C ALA A 26 13.83 -12.01 5.94
N HIS A 27 13.36 -10.85 5.46
CA HIS A 27 14.20 -9.68 5.18
C HIS A 27 14.15 -8.60 6.27
N GLY A 28 13.50 -8.90 7.40
CA GLY A 28 13.52 -8.05 8.60
C GLY A 28 12.14 -7.72 9.15
N ASP A 29 12.15 -6.73 10.02
CA ASP A 29 11.01 -6.37 10.85
C ASP A 29 10.26 -5.13 10.35
N ILE A 30 8.94 -5.16 10.49
CA ILE A 30 8.03 -4.07 10.11
C ILE A 30 7.21 -3.68 11.34
N GLU A 31 7.28 -2.41 11.71
CA GLU A 31 6.60 -1.84 12.87
C GLU A 31 5.24 -1.25 12.43
N THR A 32 4.12 -1.75 12.97
CA THR A 32 2.76 -1.35 12.54
C THR A 32 2.11 -0.34 13.52
N PRO A 33 1.27 0.60 13.04
CA PRO A 33 0.91 0.85 11.64
C PRO A 33 2.08 1.28 10.74
N VAL A 34 2.04 0.88 9.46
CA VAL A 34 3.10 1.12 8.48
C VAL A 34 2.56 1.64 7.16
N PHE A 35 3.33 2.52 6.52
CA PHE A 35 3.08 2.98 5.15
C PHE A 35 4.13 2.42 4.20
N MET A 36 3.67 1.85 3.09
CA MET A 36 4.48 1.20 2.06
C MET A 36 4.62 2.13 0.84
N PRO A 37 5.82 2.66 0.56
CA PRO A 37 6.09 3.34 -0.71
C PRO A 37 5.90 2.37 -1.88
N VAL A 38 5.22 2.84 -2.95
CA VAL A 38 4.90 2.00 -4.11
C VAL A 38 6.01 2.06 -5.16
N GLY A 39 6.62 0.91 -5.42
CA GLY A 39 7.58 0.63 -6.48
C GLY A 39 6.92 -0.04 -7.70
N THR A 40 6.58 0.76 -8.70
CA THR A 40 5.83 0.29 -9.88
C THR A 40 6.65 -0.61 -10.81
N GLN A 41 7.95 -0.34 -10.98
CA GLN A 41 8.81 -0.97 -11.99
C GLN A 41 10.16 -1.33 -11.34
N ALA A 42 10.12 -2.14 -10.28
CA ALA A 42 11.27 -2.44 -9.42
C ALA A 42 11.95 -1.20 -8.79
N SER A 43 11.25 -0.05 -8.77
CA SER A 43 11.77 1.22 -8.28
C SER A 43 10.64 2.10 -7.78
N VAL A 44 10.82 2.68 -6.59
CA VAL A 44 10.01 3.79 -6.10
C VAL A 44 10.42 5.03 -6.88
N LYS A 45 9.50 5.57 -7.67
CA LYS A 45 9.80 6.63 -8.65
C LYS A 45 10.59 7.78 -8.01
N SER A 46 11.71 8.15 -8.63
CA SER A 46 12.68 9.21 -8.26
C SER A 46 13.58 8.94 -7.05
N LEU A 47 13.38 7.85 -6.31
CA LEU A 47 14.13 7.54 -5.10
C LEU A 47 14.93 6.25 -5.26
N SER A 48 16.14 6.26 -4.73
CA SER A 48 17.01 5.09 -4.65
C SER A 48 16.77 4.29 -3.36
N PRO A 49 17.15 3.00 -3.30
CA PRO A 49 16.97 2.17 -2.10
C PRO A 49 17.57 2.79 -0.83
N HIS A 50 18.79 3.35 -0.90
CA HIS A 50 19.43 3.96 0.29
C HIS A 50 18.61 5.12 0.85
N GLU A 51 18.07 6.00 -0.01
CA GLU A 51 17.22 7.10 0.44
C GLU A 51 15.93 6.63 1.09
N LEU A 52 15.36 5.53 0.60
CA LEU A 52 14.17 4.94 1.21
C LEU A 52 14.50 4.41 2.60
N VAL A 53 15.64 3.75 2.76
CA VAL A 53 16.14 3.26 4.06
C VAL A 53 16.39 4.43 5.00
N ASP A 54 17.12 5.46 4.56
CA ASP A 54 17.42 6.67 5.34
C ASP A 54 16.14 7.40 5.74
N ALA A 55 15.11 7.39 4.87
CA ALA A 55 13.81 7.97 5.18
C ALA A 55 13.01 7.16 6.21
N GLY A 56 13.45 5.94 6.55
CA GLY A 56 12.79 5.05 7.51
C GLY A 56 11.83 4.04 6.88
N SER A 57 11.92 3.79 5.58
CA SER A 57 11.09 2.78 4.90
C SER A 57 11.50 1.39 5.39
N GLN A 58 10.54 0.67 5.98
CA GLN A 58 10.73 -0.69 6.49
C GLN A 58 10.23 -1.75 5.51
N ILE A 59 9.35 -1.36 4.58
CA ILE A 59 8.76 -2.23 3.57
C ILE A 59 8.37 -1.37 2.37
N ILE A 60 8.41 -1.92 1.16
CA ILE A 60 7.88 -1.32 -0.06
C ILE A 60 6.90 -2.27 -0.75
N LEU A 61 6.06 -1.70 -1.62
CA LEU A 61 5.17 -2.48 -2.48
C LEU A 61 5.76 -2.60 -3.88
N GLY A 62 5.93 -3.81 -4.39
CA GLY A 62 6.23 -4.12 -5.79
C GLY A 62 4.94 -4.40 -6.58
N ASN A 63 4.84 -3.89 -7.80
CA ASN A 63 3.67 -4.12 -8.63
C ASN A 63 3.84 -5.33 -9.56
N THR A 64 3.11 -6.41 -9.32
CA THR A 64 3.24 -7.68 -10.06
C THR A 64 2.90 -7.50 -11.53
N TYR A 65 1.80 -6.82 -11.86
CA TYR A 65 1.37 -6.59 -13.24
C TYR A 65 2.49 -5.95 -14.09
N HIS A 66 3.08 -4.90 -13.55
CA HIS A 66 4.14 -4.17 -14.24
C HIS A 66 5.43 -4.97 -14.35
N LEU A 67 5.85 -5.63 -13.26
CA LEU A 67 7.07 -6.46 -13.22
C LEU A 67 6.98 -7.67 -14.15
N TYR A 68 5.80 -8.29 -14.23
CA TYR A 68 5.51 -9.40 -15.13
C TYR A 68 5.63 -9.00 -16.60
N LEU A 69 5.07 -7.85 -16.99
CA LEU A 69 5.18 -7.38 -18.38
C LEU A 69 6.57 -6.87 -18.71
N ARG A 70 7.21 -6.16 -17.76
CA ARG A 70 8.57 -5.66 -17.91
C ARG A 70 9.20 -5.44 -16.53
N PRO A 71 10.31 -6.12 -16.22
CA PRO A 71 11.21 -6.82 -17.15
C PRO A 71 10.81 -8.26 -17.51
N GLY A 72 9.80 -8.84 -16.86
CA GLY A 72 9.50 -10.26 -16.96
C GLY A 72 10.04 -11.07 -15.78
N THR A 73 9.29 -12.09 -15.37
CA THR A 73 9.63 -12.95 -14.22
C THR A 73 10.89 -13.78 -14.46
N GLU A 74 11.19 -14.16 -15.70
CA GLU A 74 12.40 -14.93 -16.02
C GLU A 74 13.68 -14.12 -15.75
N LEU A 75 13.71 -12.84 -16.14
CA LEU A 75 14.87 -11.98 -15.84
C LEU A 75 15.03 -11.79 -14.33
N LEU A 76 13.91 -11.59 -13.61
CA LEU A 76 13.94 -11.47 -12.15
C LEU A 76 14.46 -12.75 -11.50
N ARG A 77 14.04 -13.93 -11.99
CA ARG A 77 14.57 -15.22 -11.53
C ARG A 77 16.07 -15.34 -11.75
N GLN A 78 16.56 -15.00 -12.94
CA GLN A 78 18.00 -15.01 -13.25
C GLN A 78 18.81 -14.02 -12.39
N ALA A 79 18.22 -12.87 -12.04
CA ALA A 79 18.81 -11.89 -11.13
C ALA A 79 18.79 -12.35 -9.66
N GLY A 80 18.10 -13.45 -9.34
CA GLY A 80 17.94 -13.99 -8.00
C GLY A 80 16.85 -13.29 -7.18
N GLY A 81 15.77 -12.91 -7.83
CA GLY A 81 14.60 -12.26 -7.23
C GLY A 81 14.65 -10.74 -7.25
N LEU A 82 13.51 -10.12 -6.96
CA LEU A 82 13.35 -8.67 -7.00
C LEU A 82 14.18 -7.94 -5.95
N HIS A 83 14.40 -8.53 -4.78
CA HIS A 83 15.29 -7.97 -3.76
C HIS A 83 16.70 -7.73 -4.30
N LYS A 84 17.31 -8.74 -4.94
CA LYS A 84 18.63 -8.61 -5.57
C LYS A 84 18.60 -7.70 -6.78
N PHE A 85 17.58 -7.82 -7.64
CA PHE A 85 17.45 -7.00 -8.84
C PHE A 85 17.34 -5.49 -8.53
N ALA A 86 16.56 -5.13 -7.50
CA ALA A 86 16.34 -3.74 -7.10
C ALA A 86 17.33 -3.24 -6.04
N ASN A 87 18.24 -4.10 -5.55
CA ASN A 87 19.11 -3.84 -4.40
C ASN A 87 18.32 -3.33 -3.17
N TRP A 88 17.26 -4.04 -2.83
CA TRP A 88 16.40 -3.78 -1.66
C TRP A 88 16.47 -4.98 -0.72
N ASP A 89 17.14 -4.80 0.42
CA ASP A 89 17.45 -5.85 1.41
C ASP A 89 16.45 -5.92 2.57
N LYS A 90 15.37 -5.14 2.48
CA LYS A 90 14.29 -5.05 3.47
C LYS A 90 13.03 -5.74 2.97
N PRO A 91 11.99 -5.90 3.83
CA PRO A 91 10.75 -6.56 3.44
C PRO A 91 10.08 -5.95 2.21
N MET A 92 9.38 -6.78 1.45
CA MET A 92 8.58 -6.36 0.28
C MET A 92 7.22 -7.04 0.27
N LEU A 93 6.21 -6.31 -0.20
CA LEU A 93 4.90 -6.86 -0.55
C LEU A 93 4.69 -6.77 -2.06
N THR A 94 4.15 -7.79 -2.71
CA THR A 94 3.68 -7.69 -4.09
C THR A 94 2.16 -7.72 -4.17
N ASP A 95 1.57 -6.80 -4.92
CA ASP A 95 0.14 -6.90 -5.24
C ASP A 95 -0.14 -8.08 -6.18
N SER A 96 -1.41 -8.44 -6.35
CA SER A 96 -1.80 -9.57 -7.22
C SER A 96 -1.81 -9.20 -8.71
N GLY A 97 -1.77 -7.91 -9.03
CA GLY A 97 -2.01 -7.39 -10.38
C GLY A 97 -3.49 -7.29 -10.78
N GLY A 98 -4.42 -7.80 -9.97
CA GLY A 98 -5.86 -7.82 -10.27
C GLY A 98 -6.43 -6.42 -10.51
N TYR A 99 -6.07 -5.46 -9.64
CA TYR A 99 -6.50 -4.06 -9.79
C TYR A 99 -5.98 -3.39 -11.09
N GLN A 100 -4.75 -3.67 -11.50
CA GLN A 100 -4.18 -3.05 -12.70
C GLN A 100 -4.84 -3.62 -13.96
N VAL A 101 -5.06 -4.93 -14.00
CA VAL A 101 -5.86 -5.55 -15.05
C VAL A 101 -7.28 -4.96 -15.04
N PHE A 102 -7.85 -4.72 -13.86
CA PHE A 102 -9.13 -4.03 -13.71
C PHE A 102 -9.12 -2.55 -14.19
N SER A 103 -8.00 -1.84 -14.05
CA SER A 103 -7.91 -0.44 -14.49
C SER A 103 -7.86 -0.29 -16.02
N LEU A 104 -7.57 -1.37 -16.77
CA LEU A 104 -7.51 -1.41 -18.24
C LEU A 104 -8.88 -1.68 -18.88
N ALA A 105 -9.91 -0.93 -18.48
CA ALA A 105 -11.26 -1.12 -19.01
C ALA A 105 -11.28 -1.16 -20.56
N GLY A 106 -11.93 -2.19 -21.13
CA GLY A 106 -11.99 -2.43 -22.58
C GLY A 106 -10.90 -3.34 -23.15
N LEU A 107 -9.81 -3.60 -22.41
CA LEU A 107 -8.71 -4.47 -22.84
C LEU A 107 -8.65 -5.79 -22.07
N ARG A 108 -9.73 -6.16 -21.37
CA ARG A 108 -9.80 -7.41 -20.59
C ARG A 108 -11.09 -8.20 -20.81
N LYS A 109 -11.02 -9.50 -20.52
CA LYS A 109 -12.16 -10.40 -20.42
C LYS A 109 -12.01 -11.27 -19.17
N ILE A 110 -12.96 -11.16 -18.25
CA ILE A 110 -13.02 -11.97 -17.04
C ILE A 110 -13.69 -13.30 -17.39
N HIS A 111 -13.09 -14.39 -16.94
CA HIS A 111 -13.55 -15.76 -17.04
C HIS A 111 -13.61 -16.38 -15.64
N GLU A 112 -14.26 -17.53 -15.50
CA GLU A 112 -14.31 -18.25 -14.21
C GLU A 112 -12.90 -18.59 -13.69
N ASP A 113 -11.99 -18.95 -14.59
CA ASP A 113 -10.63 -19.38 -14.26
C ASP A 113 -9.59 -18.26 -14.14
N GLY A 114 -9.96 -17.02 -14.44
CA GLY A 114 -9.01 -15.92 -14.43
C GLY A 114 -9.41 -14.76 -15.35
N VAL A 115 -8.41 -13.97 -15.74
CA VAL A 115 -8.60 -12.78 -16.57
C VAL A 115 -7.63 -12.78 -17.74
N ARG A 116 -8.19 -12.70 -18.96
CA ARG A 116 -7.42 -12.40 -20.16
C ARG A 116 -7.32 -10.89 -20.33
N PHE A 117 -6.14 -10.38 -20.65
CA PHE A 117 -5.96 -8.95 -20.95
C PHE A 117 -4.94 -8.70 -22.05
N GLN A 118 -5.01 -7.50 -22.63
CA GLN A 118 -4.04 -7.01 -23.59
C GLN A 118 -2.99 -6.12 -22.89
N SER A 119 -1.72 -6.38 -23.13
CA SER A 119 -0.58 -5.61 -22.63
C SER A 119 -0.65 -4.17 -23.13
N HIS A 120 -0.49 -3.21 -22.22
CA HIS A 120 -0.40 -1.78 -22.55
C HIS A 120 0.96 -1.38 -23.14
N ILE A 121 1.95 -2.30 -23.17
CA ILE A 121 3.30 -2.03 -23.64
C ILE A 121 3.42 -2.31 -25.15
N ASP A 122 2.92 -3.45 -25.59
CA ASP A 122 3.16 -4.02 -26.92
C ASP A 122 1.90 -4.65 -27.55
N GLY A 123 0.77 -4.70 -26.83
CA GLY A 123 -0.49 -5.22 -27.36
C GLY A 123 -0.60 -6.74 -27.38
N SER A 124 0.34 -7.48 -26.80
CA SER A 124 0.23 -8.94 -26.65
C SER A 124 -0.91 -9.34 -25.71
N TYR A 125 -1.45 -10.55 -25.87
CA TYR A 125 -2.46 -11.09 -24.97
C TYR A 125 -1.81 -11.95 -23.88
N HIS A 126 -2.29 -11.80 -22.65
CA HIS A 126 -1.85 -12.54 -21.47
C HIS A 126 -3.05 -13.02 -20.66
N ASP A 127 -2.87 -14.09 -19.90
CA ASP A 127 -3.88 -14.68 -19.03
C ASP A 127 -3.34 -14.71 -17.59
N PHE A 128 -4.07 -14.11 -16.65
CA PHE A 128 -3.81 -14.24 -15.22
C PHE A 128 -4.83 -15.18 -14.58
N THR A 129 -4.35 -16.20 -13.90
CA THR A 129 -5.15 -17.14 -13.09
C THR A 129 -4.62 -17.11 -11.65
N PRO A 130 -5.41 -17.57 -10.67
CA PRO A 130 -4.93 -17.71 -9.29
C PRO A 130 -3.58 -18.44 -9.19
N GLU A 131 -3.40 -19.53 -9.91
CA GLU A 131 -2.20 -20.37 -9.86
C GLU A 131 -0.98 -19.66 -10.45
N ASN A 132 -1.12 -19.10 -11.66
CA ASN A 132 0.02 -18.48 -12.33
C ASN A 132 0.43 -17.16 -11.67
N VAL A 133 -0.50 -16.43 -11.04
CA VAL A 133 -0.18 -15.23 -10.26
C VAL A 133 0.59 -15.61 -9.00
N MET A 134 0.28 -16.74 -8.36
CA MET A 134 1.10 -17.25 -7.26
C MET A 134 2.51 -17.62 -7.74
N GLU A 135 2.64 -18.34 -8.85
CA GLU A 135 3.94 -18.68 -9.45
C GLU A 135 4.75 -17.41 -9.79
N MET A 136 4.13 -16.42 -10.44
CA MET A 136 4.78 -15.15 -10.76
C MET A 136 5.27 -14.43 -9.50
N GLN A 137 4.46 -14.37 -8.45
CA GLN A 137 4.85 -13.74 -7.19
C GLN A 137 5.94 -14.52 -6.44
N ARG A 138 5.98 -15.86 -6.56
CA ARG A 138 7.11 -16.69 -6.10
C ARG A 138 8.39 -16.29 -6.81
N LEU A 139 8.35 -16.17 -8.14
CA LEU A 139 9.49 -15.76 -8.96
C LEU A 139 9.92 -14.31 -8.72
N ILE A 140 8.99 -13.41 -8.43
CA ILE A 140 9.32 -12.04 -8.02
C ILE A 140 10.03 -12.07 -6.66
N GLY A 141 9.56 -12.90 -5.72
CA GLY A 141 10.25 -13.16 -4.45
C GLY A 141 9.99 -12.14 -3.35
N ALA A 142 8.84 -11.47 -3.30
CA ALA A 142 8.52 -10.59 -2.17
C ALA A 142 8.19 -11.37 -0.89
N ASP A 143 8.36 -10.80 0.31
CA ASP A 143 8.04 -11.46 1.59
C ASP A 143 6.53 -11.70 1.79
N ILE A 144 5.70 -10.81 1.26
CA ILE A 144 4.24 -10.86 1.37
C ILE A 144 3.62 -10.89 -0.03
N LEU A 145 2.78 -11.89 -0.28
CA LEU A 145 2.05 -12.11 -1.52
C LEU A 145 0.58 -11.78 -1.32
N MET A 146 -0.04 -11.24 -2.34
CA MET A 146 -1.48 -10.96 -2.34
C MET A 146 -2.22 -12.00 -3.18
N ALA A 147 -3.27 -12.59 -2.63
CA ALA A 147 -4.16 -13.48 -3.38
C ALA A 147 -4.75 -12.74 -4.59
N PHE A 148 -4.94 -13.45 -5.70
CA PHE A 148 -5.58 -12.90 -6.89
C PHE A 148 -7.08 -12.71 -6.64
N ASP A 149 -7.61 -11.55 -7.02
CA ASP A 149 -8.96 -11.11 -6.71
C ASP A 149 -9.64 -10.41 -7.90
N GLU A 150 -10.97 -10.30 -7.82
CA GLU A 150 -11.74 -9.41 -8.70
C GLU A 150 -12.14 -8.15 -7.93
N CYS A 151 -11.58 -7.01 -8.30
CA CYS A 151 -11.99 -5.72 -7.75
C CYS A 151 -13.14 -5.14 -8.57
N PRO A 152 -14.39 -5.11 -8.08
CA PRO A 152 -15.51 -4.51 -8.82
C PRO A 152 -15.38 -2.97 -8.92
N PRO A 153 -16.00 -2.33 -9.92
CA PRO A 153 -16.18 -0.88 -9.94
C PRO A 153 -16.94 -0.38 -8.70
N HIS A 154 -16.64 0.84 -8.25
CA HIS A 154 -17.28 1.42 -7.04
C HIS A 154 -18.79 1.67 -7.21
N ASP A 155 -19.24 1.88 -8.44
CA ASP A 155 -20.61 2.16 -8.85
C ASP A 155 -21.36 0.90 -9.31
N ALA A 156 -20.76 -0.28 -9.19
CA ALA A 156 -21.38 -1.54 -9.53
C ALA A 156 -22.55 -1.88 -8.58
N ASP A 157 -23.60 -2.49 -9.14
CA ASP A 157 -24.75 -2.93 -8.35
C ASP A 157 -24.42 -4.10 -7.40
N GLU A 158 -25.25 -4.28 -6.38
CA GLU A 158 -25.06 -5.31 -5.35
C GLU A 158 -24.94 -6.72 -5.95
N ASN A 159 -25.65 -7.03 -7.04
CA ASN A 159 -25.59 -8.35 -7.66
C ASN A 159 -24.25 -8.60 -8.35
N TYR A 160 -23.70 -7.59 -9.02
CA TYR A 160 -22.35 -7.65 -9.60
C TYR A 160 -21.31 -7.82 -8.51
N VAL A 161 -21.40 -7.03 -7.44
CA VAL A 161 -20.47 -7.10 -6.32
C VAL A 161 -20.56 -8.45 -5.60
N ALA A 162 -21.75 -9.03 -5.45
CA ALA A 162 -21.94 -10.36 -4.87
C ALA A 162 -21.28 -11.46 -5.72
N ARG A 163 -21.42 -11.40 -7.06
CA ARG A 163 -20.72 -12.32 -7.97
C ARG A 163 -19.21 -12.16 -7.89
N SER A 164 -18.72 -10.92 -7.88
CA SER A 164 -17.27 -10.63 -7.78
C SER A 164 -16.68 -11.12 -6.47
N ASN A 165 -17.44 -11.00 -5.38
CA ASN A 165 -17.06 -11.54 -4.09
C ASN A 165 -16.95 -13.08 -4.12
N ALA A 166 -17.92 -13.77 -4.71
CA ALA A 166 -17.88 -15.22 -4.84
C ALA A 166 -16.64 -15.68 -5.65
N VAL A 167 -16.34 -15.00 -6.76
CA VAL A 167 -15.12 -15.24 -7.56
C VAL A 167 -13.87 -14.99 -6.72
N THR A 168 -13.79 -13.87 -6.00
CA THR A 168 -12.64 -13.53 -5.15
C THR A 168 -12.37 -14.58 -4.08
N VAL A 169 -13.41 -15.05 -3.39
CA VAL A 169 -13.27 -16.08 -2.35
C VAL A 169 -12.79 -17.41 -2.95
N GLU A 170 -13.33 -17.79 -4.11
CA GLU A 170 -12.89 -19.01 -4.79
C GLU A 170 -11.45 -18.90 -5.30
N TRP A 171 -11.08 -17.78 -5.90
CA TRP A 171 -9.70 -17.51 -6.30
C TRP A 171 -8.75 -17.47 -5.11
N ALA A 172 -9.17 -16.97 -3.95
CA ALA A 172 -8.37 -17.03 -2.72
C ALA A 172 -8.12 -18.49 -2.25
N ARG A 173 -9.10 -19.39 -2.40
CA ARG A 173 -8.91 -20.83 -2.13
C ARG A 173 -7.88 -21.43 -3.07
N ARG A 174 -8.00 -21.17 -4.36
CA ARG A 174 -7.04 -21.62 -5.39
C ARG A 174 -5.63 -21.07 -5.15
N CYS A 175 -5.52 -19.78 -4.80
CA CYS A 175 -4.25 -19.17 -4.40
C CYS A 175 -3.65 -19.85 -3.17
N LYS A 176 -4.45 -20.19 -2.14
CA LYS A 176 -3.98 -20.91 -0.95
C LYS A 176 -3.41 -22.27 -1.31
N VAL A 177 -4.11 -23.04 -2.15
CA VAL A 177 -3.63 -24.35 -2.63
C VAL A 177 -2.29 -24.19 -3.37
N ALA A 178 -2.24 -23.32 -4.38
CA ALA A 178 -1.01 -23.07 -5.14
C ALA A 178 0.13 -22.53 -4.26
N TRP A 179 -0.17 -21.71 -3.25
CA TRP A 179 0.83 -21.19 -2.30
C TRP A 179 1.43 -22.29 -1.42
N LEU A 180 0.63 -23.27 -1.00
CA LEU A 180 1.07 -24.41 -0.19
C LEU A 180 1.81 -25.48 -1.00
N GLU A 181 1.42 -25.69 -2.25
CA GLU A 181 2.04 -26.69 -3.14
C GLU A 181 3.38 -26.22 -3.74
N ASN A 182 3.54 -24.91 -3.94
CA ASN A 182 4.78 -24.34 -4.48
C ASN A 182 5.79 -24.04 -3.38
N GLU A 183 6.91 -24.77 -3.41
CA GLU A 183 8.07 -24.53 -2.54
C GLU A 183 8.67 -23.13 -2.79
N PRO A 184 9.29 -22.50 -1.77
CA PRO A 184 9.88 -21.19 -1.95
C PRO A 184 11.13 -21.20 -2.85
N GLU A 185 11.15 -20.34 -3.87
CA GLU A 185 12.22 -20.26 -4.89
C GLU A 185 13.58 -19.82 -4.31
N TYR A 186 13.57 -18.91 -3.33
CA TYR A 186 14.78 -18.20 -2.87
C TYR A 186 15.22 -18.58 -1.45
N GLY A 187 14.75 -19.71 -0.91
CA GLY A 187 15.20 -20.23 0.38
C GLY A 187 14.59 -19.57 1.62
N TYR A 188 13.52 -18.78 1.46
CA TYR A 188 12.72 -18.21 2.56
C TYR A 188 11.23 -18.32 2.27
N SER A 189 10.41 -18.43 3.30
CA SER A 189 8.95 -18.50 3.15
C SER A 189 8.35 -17.12 2.86
N GLN A 190 7.31 -17.08 2.03
CA GLN A 190 6.53 -15.88 1.74
C GLN A 190 5.12 -16.05 2.32
N ALA A 191 4.53 -14.99 2.86
CA ALA A 191 3.22 -15.01 3.48
C ALA A 191 2.11 -14.62 2.49
N LEU A 192 1.02 -15.39 2.40
CA LEU A 192 -0.13 -15.07 1.55
C LEU A 192 -1.18 -14.27 2.32
N PHE A 193 -1.63 -13.14 1.77
CA PHE A 193 -2.73 -12.35 2.30
C PHE A 193 -3.98 -12.50 1.44
N GLY A 194 -5.14 -12.67 2.08
CA GLY A 194 -6.45 -12.62 1.42
C GLY A 194 -6.92 -11.18 1.20
N ILE A 195 -7.86 -10.98 0.27
CA ILE A 195 -8.40 -9.64 -0.04
C ILE A 195 -9.92 -9.64 0.14
N VAL A 196 -10.39 -8.99 1.19
CA VAL A 196 -11.82 -8.77 1.45
C VAL A 196 -12.38 -7.84 0.37
N GLN A 197 -13.42 -8.31 -0.31
CA GLN A 197 -14.21 -7.58 -1.29
C GLN A 197 -15.66 -7.39 -0.79
N GLY A 198 -16.57 -6.88 -1.63
CA GLY A 198 -17.96 -6.57 -1.24
C GLY A 198 -18.39 -5.10 -1.41
N GLY A 199 -17.62 -4.27 -2.12
CA GLY A 199 -17.96 -2.86 -2.38
C GLY A 199 -18.33 -2.07 -1.13
N THR A 200 -19.33 -1.20 -1.26
CA THR A 200 -19.94 -0.41 -0.16
C THR A 200 -21.16 -1.10 0.48
N PHE A 201 -21.30 -2.41 0.30
CA PHE A 201 -22.40 -3.22 0.83
C PHE A 201 -21.96 -3.97 2.09
N GLU A 202 -22.45 -3.54 3.26
CA GLU A 202 -22.07 -4.09 4.57
C GLU A 202 -22.18 -5.61 4.63
N LYS A 203 -23.31 -6.17 4.19
CA LYS A 203 -23.55 -7.61 4.24
C LYS A 203 -22.53 -8.39 3.41
N LEU A 204 -22.23 -7.93 2.20
CA LEU A 204 -21.25 -8.57 1.31
C LEU A 204 -19.84 -8.44 1.87
N ARG A 205 -19.48 -7.29 2.45
CA ARG A 205 -18.18 -7.08 3.09
C ARG A 205 -17.97 -8.03 4.28
N ARG A 206 -18.98 -8.14 5.15
CA ARG A 206 -18.97 -9.04 6.31
C ARG A 206 -18.83 -10.50 5.86
N GLN A 207 -19.66 -10.92 4.90
CA GLN A 207 -19.61 -12.26 4.32
C GLN A 207 -18.24 -12.57 3.70
N SER A 208 -17.66 -11.64 2.95
CA SER A 208 -16.32 -11.80 2.35
C SER A 208 -15.26 -12.03 3.41
N ALA A 209 -15.27 -11.21 4.47
CA ALA A 209 -14.32 -11.34 5.56
C ALA A 209 -14.47 -12.69 6.28
N GLU A 210 -15.70 -13.11 6.62
CA GLU A 210 -15.97 -14.40 7.26
C GLU A 210 -15.43 -15.57 6.43
N GLN A 211 -15.75 -15.60 5.14
CA GLN A 211 -15.32 -16.66 4.21
C GLN A 211 -13.79 -16.70 4.01
N LEU A 212 -13.11 -15.56 4.01
CA LEU A 212 -11.65 -15.52 3.90
C LEU A 212 -10.98 -15.93 5.23
N VAL A 213 -11.59 -15.62 6.38
CA VAL A 213 -11.06 -16.02 7.68
C VAL A 213 -11.05 -17.54 7.84
N GLU A 214 -12.03 -18.25 7.29
CA GLU A 214 -12.03 -19.73 7.21
C GLU A 214 -10.81 -20.30 6.48
N LEU A 215 -10.11 -19.51 5.66
CA LEU A 215 -8.90 -19.92 4.97
C LEU A 215 -7.64 -19.83 5.84
N GLU A 216 -7.71 -19.30 7.07
CA GLU A 216 -6.59 -19.26 8.03
C GLU A 216 -5.28 -18.71 7.44
N LEU A 217 -5.38 -17.60 6.69
CA LEU A 217 -4.24 -16.99 6.02
C LEU A 217 -3.36 -16.19 7.00
N PRO A 218 -2.05 -16.04 6.70
CA PRO A 218 -1.14 -15.21 7.50
C PRO A 218 -1.57 -13.75 7.71
N GLY A 219 -2.38 -13.17 6.82
CA GLY A 219 -2.89 -11.81 6.96
C GLY A 219 -4.05 -11.52 6.01
N TYR A 220 -4.70 -10.37 6.21
CA TYR A 220 -5.91 -10.01 5.50
C TYR A 220 -5.91 -8.55 5.06
N SER A 221 -6.38 -8.33 3.84
CA SER A 221 -6.43 -7.01 3.23
C SER A 221 -7.87 -6.59 2.97
N ILE A 222 -8.10 -5.28 2.92
CA ILE A 222 -9.39 -4.67 2.63
C ILE A 222 -9.22 -4.00 1.26
N GLY A 223 -9.78 -4.65 0.24
CA GLY A 223 -9.74 -4.22 -1.16
C GLY A 223 -11.06 -3.61 -1.62
N GLY A 224 -11.05 -3.02 -2.83
CA GLY A 224 -12.23 -2.42 -3.44
C GLY A 224 -12.75 -1.15 -2.74
N LEU A 225 -11.85 -0.46 -2.03
CA LEU A 225 -12.07 0.85 -1.41
C LEU A 225 -11.04 1.86 -1.93
N SER A 226 -11.29 3.15 -1.72
CA SER A 226 -10.57 4.28 -2.32
C SER A 226 -10.60 4.29 -3.85
N VAL A 227 -11.69 3.80 -4.43
CA VAL A 227 -11.88 3.63 -5.89
C VAL A 227 -12.91 4.58 -6.50
N GLY A 228 -13.50 5.45 -5.68
CA GLY A 228 -14.39 6.53 -6.12
C GLY A 228 -15.45 6.91 -5.09
N GLU A 229 -15.68 6.04 -4.10
CA GLU A 229 -16.62 6.26 -3.02
C GLU A 229 -16.17 7.37 -2.05
N PRO A 230 -17.11 8.05 -1.36
CA PRO A 230 -16.77 9.09 -0.41
C PRO A 230 -16.11 8.49 0.85
N ALA A 231 -15.22 9.27 1.49
CA ALA A 231 -14.44 8.81 2.64
C ALA A 231 -15.28 8.22 3.79
N PRO A 232 -16.47 8.76 4.17
CA PRO A 232 -17.32 8.14 5.18
C PRO A 232 -17.78 6.72 4.82
N ALA A 233 -18.06 6.43 3.54
CA ALA A 233 -18.43 5.09 3.10
C ALA A 233 -17.25 4.12 3.20
N MET A 234 -16.05 4.58 2.80
CA MET A 234 -14.80 3.84 2.98
C MET A 234 -14.56 3.50 4.45
N TYR A 235 -14.75 4.46 5.37
CA TYR A 235 -14.58 4.23 6.81
C TYR A 235 -15.59 3.22 7.36
N ALA A 236 -16.86 3.35 7.00
CA ALA A 236 -17.90 2.41 7.43
C ALA A 236 -17.57 0.97 6.98
N MET A 237 -17.14 0.79 5.72
CA MET A 237 -16.77 -0.53 5.20
C MET A 237 -15.47 -1.09 5.78
N THR A 238 -14.51 -0.20 6.09
CA THR A 238 -13.29 -0.57 6.82
C THR A 238 -13.65 -1.08 8.21
N GLU A 239 -14.54 -0.39 8.91
CA GLU A 239 -15.01 -0.80 10.24
C GLU A 239 -15.64 -2.20 10.19
N VAL A 240 -16.59 -2.43 9.28
CA VAL A 240 -17.26 -3.73 9.09
C VAL A 240 -16.25 -4.86 8.89
N ALA A 241 -15.24 -4.65 8.02
CA ALA A 241 -14.21 -5.65 7.80
C ALA A 241 -13.38 -5.91 9.07
N THR A 242 -12.92 -4.84 9.74
CA THR A 242 -12.06 -4.96 10.93
C THR A 242 -12.74 -5.58 12.16
N GLU A 243 -14.08 -5.59 12.22
CA GLU A 243 -14.85 -6.30 13.23
C GLU A 243 -14.79 -7.82 13.08
N VAL A 244 -14.67 -8.30 11.84
CA VAL A 244 -14.61 -9.73 11.51
C VAL A 244 -13.17 -10.23 11.50
N LEU A 245 -12.24 -9.43 10.95
CA LEU A 245 -10.87 -9.87 10.74
C LEU A 245 -10.14 -10.19 12.06
N PRO A 246 -9.37 -11.29 12.15
CA PRO A 246 -8.71 -11.71 13.37
C PRO A 246 -7.79 -10.64 13.96
N ILE A 247 -7.77 -10.53 15.29
CA ILE A 247 -6.99 -9.52 16.02
C ILE A 247 -5.48 -9.82 16.00
N ASP A 248 -5.13 -11.11 15.89
CA ASP A 248 -3.79 -11.68 15.88
C ASP A 248 -3.21 -11.78 14.46
N LYS A 249 -3.86 -11.15 13.48
CA LYS A 249 -3.41 -11.05 12.10
C LYS A 249 -3.30 -9.59 11.66
N PRO A 250 -2.35 -9.26 10.76
CA PRO A 250 -2.23 -7.93 10.22
C PRO A 250 -3.40 -7.61 9.28
N ARG A 251 -3.82 -6.35 9.29
CA ARG A 251 -4.91 -5.81 8.47
C ARG A 251 -4.38 -4.74 7.53
N TYR A 252 -4.51 -4.94 6.23
CA TYR A 252 -3.95 -4.07 5.20
C TYR A 252 -5.05 -3.35 4.40
N LEU A 253 -5.16 -2.03 4.50
CA LEU A 253 -6.09 -1.25 3.67
C LEU A 253 -5.38 -0.77 2.40
N MET A 254 -5.81 -1.31 1.26
CA MET A 254 -5.11 -1.15 -0.02
C MET A 254 -5.39 0.21 -0.66
N GLY A 255 -4.35 0.87 -1.19
CA GLY A 255 -4.47 2.06 -2.04
C GLY A 255 -4.82 3.38 -1.33
N VAL A 256 -5.00 3.39 -0.01
CA VAL A 256 -5.37 4.60 0.76
C VAL A 256 -4.15 5.46 1.07
N GLY A 257 -4.21 6.73 0.66
CA GLY A 257 -3.06 7.64 0.76
C GLY A 257 -3.26 8.91 1.58
N LYS A 258 -4.44 9.54 1.61
CA LYS A 258 -4.58 10.84 2.29
C LYS A 258 -4.22 10.71 3.78
N PRO A 259 -3.40 11.61 4.38
CA PRO A 259 -3.03 11.52 5.79
C PRO A 259 -4.20 11.37 6.75
N GLU A 260 -5.28 12.12 6.54
CA GLU A 260 -6.52 12.00 7.28
C GLU A 260 -7.14 10.59 7.20
N ASN A 261 -7.15 9.97 6.02
CA ASN A 261 -7.70 8.64 5.82
C ASN A 261 -6.85 7.58 6.54
N LEU A 262 -5.53 7.75 6.57
CA LEU A 262 -4.62 6.88 7.32
C LEU A 262 -4.92 6.94 8.82
N VAL A 263 -5.09 8.16 9.37
CA VAL A 263 -5.41 8.36 10.79
C VAL A 263 -6.76 7.74 11.15
N GLU A 264 -7.79 7.92 10.34
CA GLU A 264 -9.10 7.28 10.56
C GLU A 264 -9.04 5.76 10.44
N ALA A 265 -8.36 5.22 9.43
CA ALA A 265 -8.27 3.78 9.25
C ALA A 265 -7.46 3.10 10.38
N VAL A 266 -6.42 3.75 10.90
CA VAL A 266 -5.72 3.28 12.11
C VAL A 266 -6.66 3.32 13.33
N ASN A 267 -7.49 4.36 13.47
CA ASN A 267 -8.52 4.41 14.53
C ASN A 267 -9.49 3.22 14.47
N LEU A 268 -9.73 2.68 13.27
CA LEU A 268 -10.56 1.51 13.00
C LEU A 268 -9.78 0.18 13.09
N GLY A 269 -8.47 0.22 13.34
CA GLY A 269 -7.65 -0.95 13.60
C GLY A 269 -6.93 -1.52 12.38
N VAL A 270 -6.70 -0.73 11.33
CA VAL A 270 -5.83 -1.09 10.20
C VAL A 270 -4.34 -0.93 10.56
N ASP A 271 -3.49 -1.85 10.08
CA ASP A 271 -2.04 -1.88 10.36
C ASP A 271 -1.16 -1.47 9.17
N MET A 272 -1.60 -1.69 7.94
CA MET A 272 -0.77 -1.50 6.76
C MET A 272 -1.49 -0.66 5.72
N PHE A 273 -0.73 0.15 5.00
CA PHE A 273 -1.20 1.05 3.96
C PHE A 273 -0.18 1.14 2.84
N ASP A 274 -0.65 1.42 1.63
CA ASP A 274 0.18 1.83 0.50
C ASP A 274 -0.52 2.94 -0.27
N CYS A 275 0.26 3.82 -0.89
CA CYS A 275 -0.28 4.71 -1.91
C CYS A 275 0.83 5.31 -2.75
N VAL A 276 0.54 5.55 -4.03
CA VAL A 276 1.42 6.35 -4.91
C VAL A 276 1.42 7.84 -4.57
N MET A 277 0.48 8.32 -3.74
CA MET A 277 0.24 9.74 -3.47
C MET A 277 1.50 10.53 -3.07
N PRO A 278 2.34 10.09 -2.11
CA PRO A 278 3.52 10.85 -1.69
C PRO A 278 4.46 11.17 -2.85
N THR A 279 4.83 10.15 -3.64
CA THR A 279 5.76 10.33 -4.76
C THR A 279 5.08 10.98 -5.95
N ARG A 280 3.84 10.60 -6.30
CA ARG A 280 3.08 11.19 -7.41
C ARG A 280 2.88 12.69 -7.23
N ASN A 281 2.50 13.11 -6.03
CA ASN A 281 2.24 14.51 -5.74
C ASN A 281 3.57 15.27 -5.53
N GLY A 282 4.59 14.62 -4.96
CA GLY A 282 5.93 15.18 -4.85
C GLY A 282 6.53 15.55 -6.21
N ARG A 283 6.44 14.66 -7.21
CA ARG A 283 6.85 14.96 -8.60
C ARG A 283 6.11 16.13 -9.24
N LYS A 284 4.92 16.49 -8.73
CA LYS A 284 4.13 17.64 -9.19
C LYS A 284 4.36 18.90 -8.35
N GLY A 285 5.19 18.84 -7.30
CA GLY A 285 5.52 19.96 -6.43
C GLY A 285 4.57 20.15 -5.24
N GLN A 286 3.71 19.18 -4.94
CA GLN A 286 2.90 19.22 -3.72
C GLN A 286 3.60 18.47 -2.59
N ALA A 287 3.84 19.19 -1.48
CA ALA A 287 4.47 18.67 -0.28
C ALA A 287 3.47 18.51 0.88
N PHE A 288 3.60 17.44 1.65
CA PHE A 288 2.82 17.24 2.88
C PHE A 288 3.59 17.77 4.10
N THR A 289 2.93 18.53 4.97
CA THR A 289 3.49 19.03 6.24
C THR A 289 2.50 18.83 7.37
N TRP A 290 2.94 19.04 8.61
CA TRP A 290 2.04 18.93 9.77
C TRP A 290 0.95 20.01 9.82
N GLN A 291 1.03 21.04 8.97
CA GLN A 291 0.01 22.10 8.86
C GLN A 291 -0.93 21.91 7.66
N GLY A 292 -0.71 20.88 6.85
CA GLY A 292 -1.48 20.61 5.64
C GLY A 292 -0.60 20.44 4.41
N THR A 293 -1.17 20.60 3.22
CA THR A 293 -0.44 20.47 1.97
C THR A 293 0.04 21.82 1.44
N LEU A 294 1.27 21.86 0.94
CA LEU A 294 1.86 23.01 0.27
C LEU A 294 1.97 22.73 -1.23
N ASN A 295 1.48 23.64 -2.07
CA ASN A 295 1.80 23.63 -3.50
C ASN A 295 3.01 24.54 -3.75
N LEU A 296 4.20 23.94 -3.81
CA LEU A 296 5.47 24.67 -3.87
C LEU A 296 5.68 25.43 -5.19
N LYS A 297 4.78 25.28 -6.18
CA LYS A 297 4.76 26.12 -7.38
C LYS A 297 4.18 27.53 -7.14
N ASN A 298 3.41 27.71 -6.06
CA ASN A 298 2.71 28.96 -5.79
C ASN A 298 3.68 30.15 -5.69
N ALA A 299 3.23 31.33 -6.13
CA ALA A 299 4.05 32.54 -6.16
C ALA A 299 4.54 32.99 -4.78
N GLN A 300 3.78 32.70 -3.72
CA GLN A 300 4.15 33.03 -2.34
C GLN A 300 5.50 32.43 -1.90
N PHE A 301 5.96 31.35 -2.54
CA PHE A 301 7.23 30.70 -2.21
C PHE A 301 8.42 31.23 -3.00
N LYS A 302 8.26 32.28 -3.82
CA LYS A 302 9.35 32.83 -4.65
C LYS A 302 10.55 33.31 -3.83
N ASP A 303 10.28 34.01 -2.73
CA ASP A 303 11.28 34.60 -1.84
C ASP A 303 11.20 33.99 -0.43
N ASP A 304 10.68 32.76 -0.32
CA ASP A 304 10.57 32.01 0.93
C ASP A 304 11.82 31.16 1.17
N PHE A 305 12.73 31.66 2.01
CA PHE A 305 14.00 31.01 2.33
C PHE A 305 13.93 29.97 3.47
N HIS A 306 12.72 29.56 3.88
CA HIS A 306 12.53 28.48 4.87
C HIS A 306 12.53 27.11 4.19
N PRO A 307 12.82 26.01 4.93
CA PRO A 307 12.63 24.64 4.43
C PRO A 307 11.15 24.30 4.20
N ILE A 308 10.85 23.18 3.54
CA ILE A 308 9.46 22.74 3.31
C ILE A 308 8.70 22.66 4.66
N ASP A 309 9.30 21.99 5.66
CA ASP A 309 8.78 21.89 7.03
C ASP A 309 9.95 22.00 8.02
N GLU A 310 9.88 22.95 8.95
CA GLU A 310 10.92 23.25 9.96
C GLU A 310 11.22 22.08 10.90
N LYS A 311 10.26 21.17 11.10
CA LYS A 311 10.42 20.01 11.97
C LYS A 311 10.91 18.78 11.22
N CYS A 312 10.92 18.82 9.89
CA CYS A 312 11.35 17.70 9.07
C CYS A 312 12.89 17.68 8.96
N ARG A 313 13.47 16.49 9.15
CA ARG A 313 14.92 16.27 9.09
C ARG A 313 15.36 15.53 7.83
N CYS A 314 14.50 15.44 6.81
CA CYS A 314 14.91 14.84 5.53
C CYS A 314 15.94 15.73 4.80
N TYR A 315 16.67 15.14 3.86
CA TYR A 315 17.65 15.83 3.02
C TYR A 315 17.10 17.12 2.38
N ALA A 316 15.87 17.12 1.88
CA ALA A 316 15.28 18.31 1.28
C ALA A 316 15.16 19.47 2.27
N CYS A 317 14.64 19.22 3.48
CA CYS A 317 14.44 20.25 4.51
C CYS A 317 15.73 20.69 5.21
N GLN A 318 16.78 19.87 5.19
CA GLN A 318 18.05 20.24 5.80
C GLN A 318 18.93 21.11 4.90
N HIS A 319 18.74 21.03 3.57
CA HIS A 319 19.69 21.60 2.62
C HIS A 319 19.08 22.63 1.66
N PHE A 320 17.75 22.68 1.50
CA PHE A 320 17.13 23.52 0.49
C PHE A 320 15.97 24.34 1.04
N THR A 321 15.77 25.50 0.42
CA THR A 321 14.68 26.41 0.73
C THR A 321 13.49 26.18 -0.20
N ARG A 322 12.30 26.61 0.20
CA ARG A 322 11.11 26.61 -0.65
C ARG A 322 11.31 27.47 -1.91
N ALA A 323 12.05 28.58 -1.82
CA ALA A 323 12.44 29.41 -2.95
C ALA A 323 13.26 28.63 -4.01
N TYR A 324 14.28 27.89 -3.58
CA TYR A 324 15.09 27.06 -4.47
C TYR A 324 14.25 25.93 -5.10
N ILE A 325 13.46 25.23 -4.29
CA ILE A 325 12.58 24.15 -4.75
C ILE A 325 11.55 24.68 -5.76
N ARG A 326 10.95 25.84 -5.49
CA ARG A 326 10.04 26.50 -6.44
C ARG A 326 10.75 26.82 -7.74
N HIS A 327 11.95 27.38 -7.69
CA HIS A 327 12.74 27.68 -8.89
C HIS A 327 12.94 26.41 -9.74
N LEU A 328 13.39 25.30 -9.13
CA LEU A 328 13.58 24.04 -9.85
C LEU A 328 12.27 23.48 -10.43
N LEU A 329 11.15 23.63 -9.72
CA LEU A 329 9.82 23.27 -10.23
C LEU A 329 9.41 24.08 -11.46
N GLN A 330 9.76 25.36 -11.52
CA GLN A 330 9.49 26.24 -12.67
C GLN A 330 10.43 25.93 -13.84
N ALA A 331 11.68 25.54 -13.55
CA ALA A 331 12.66 25.12 -14.54
C ALA A 331 12.44 23.69 -15.06
N ASN A 332 11.48 22.94 -14.50
CA ASN A 332 11.23 21.51 -14.80
C ASN A 332 12.46 20.61 -14.55
N GLU A 333 13.27 20.95 -13.56
CA GLU A 333 14.48 20.20 -13.21
C GLU A 333 14.14 18.86 -12.55
N LEU A 334 14.72 17.76 -13.05
CA LEU A 334 14.41 16.40 -12.56
C LEU A 334 14.76 16.23 -11.07
N PHE A 335 15.80 16.92 -10.60
CA PHE A 335 16.24 16.84 -9.21
C PHE A 335 15.14 17.22 -8.20
N VAL A 336 14.25 18.15 -8.55
CA VAL A 336 13.18 18.56 -7.63
C VAL A 336 12.15 17.46 -7.38
N MET A 337 11.95 16.58 -8.37
CA MET A 337 11.08 15.42 -8.24
C MET A 337 11.55 14.50 -7.13
N ARG A 338 12.87 14.32 -7.00
CA ARG A 338 13.51 13.54 -5.93
C ARG A 338 13.33 14.23 -4.57
N LEU A 339 13.64 15.53 -4.47
CA LEU A 339 13.57 16.28 -3.21
C LEU A 339 12.18 16.24 -2.56
N VAL A 340 11.14 16.59 -3.32
CA VAL A 340 9.78 16.67 -2.77
C VAL A 340 9.20 15.27 -2.52
N SER A 341 9.55 14.28 -3.36
CA SER A 341 9.14 12.88 -3.12
C SER A 341 9.77 12.32 -1.84
N LEU A 342 11.06 12.57 -1.61
CA LEU A 342 11.77 12.14 -0.40
C LEU A 342 11.16 12.78 0.86
N HIS A 343 10.91 14.09 0.83
CA HIS A 343 10.23 14.79 1.92
C HIS A 343 8.86 14.18 2.22
N ASN A 344 8.06 13.91 1.19
CA ASN A 344 6.73 13.32 1.37
C ASN A 344 6.80 11.92 1.96
N ILE A 345 7.73 11.07 1.52
CA ILE A 345 7.93 9.74 2.12
C ILE A 345 8.32 9.85 3.59
N GLN A 346 9.26 10.75 3.94
CA GLN A 346 9.63 11.00 5.33
C GLN A 346 8.43 11.48 6.17
N PHE A 347 7.58 12.36 5.63
CA PHE A 347 6.38 12.82 6.32
C PHE A 347 5.44 11.65 6.66
N TYR A 348 5.19 10.75 5.71
CA TYR A 348 4.33 9.58 5.94
C TYR A 348 4.92 8.63 6.98
N HIS A 349 6.24 8.40 6.95
CA HIS A 349 6.91 7.59 7.96
C HIS A 349 6.84 8.22 9.36
N ASN A 350 6.99 9.54 9.44
CA ASN A 350 6.83 10.28 10.69
C ASN A 350 5.38 10.27 11.20
N LEU A 351 4.40 10.30 10.29
CA LEU A 351 2.98 10.17 10.63
C LEU A 351 2.71 8.80 11.27
N MET A 352 3.18 7.72 10.64
CA MET A 352 3.07 6.35 11.16
C MET A 352 3.78 6.20 12.51
N ALA A 353 4.98 6.78 12.65
CA ALA A 353 5.72 6.80 13.91
C ALA A 353 4.97 7.53 15.04
N GLY A 354 4.38 8.69 14.75
CA GLY A 354 3.59 9.44 15.72
C GLY A 354 2.34 8.68 16.17
N MET A 355 1.65 7.99 15.25
CA MET A 355 0.52 7.12 15.59
C MET A 355 0.95 5.97 16.50
N ARG A 356 2.07 5.33 16.20
CA ARG A 356 2.62 4.20 16.97
C ARG A 356 2.94 4.59 18.41
N GLU A 357 3.60 5.72 18.58
CA GLU A 357 3.89 6.28 19.91
C GLU A 357 2.61 6.63 20.67
N ALA A 358 1.63 7.24 20.01
CA ALA A 358 0.37 7.63 20.64
C ALA A 358 -0.46 6.41 21.08
N ILE A 359 -0.47 5.33 20.28
CA ILE A 359 -1.12 4.06 20.61
C ILE A 359 -0.47 3.43 21.85
N GLU A 360 0.85 3.29 21.85
CA GLU A 360 1.61 2.71 22.97
C GLU A 360 1.39 3.47 24.29
N GLN A 361 1.15 4.78 24.20
CA GLN A 361 0.88 5.66 25.34
C GLN A 361 -0.62 5.80 25.69
N ASN A 362 -1.52 5.02 25.07
CA ASN A 362 -2.99 5.09 25.26
C ASN A 362 -3.60 6.48 25.05
N ARG A 363 -3.01 7.27 24.16
CA ARG A 363 -3.44 8.64 23.86
C ARG A 363 -3.78 8.84 22.40
N PHE A 364 -4.05 7.77 21.64
CA PHE A 364 -4.28 7.87 20.21
C PHE A 364 -5.46 8.80 19.87
N VAL A 365 -6.56 8.71 20.63
CA VAL A 365 -7.73 9.60 20.45
C VAL A 365 -7.38 11.08 20.66
N ALA A 366 -6.54 11.40 21.65
CA ALA A 366 -6.09 12.77 21.89
C ALA A 366 -5.13 13.24 20.79
N TRP A 367 -4.16 12.40 20.41
CA TRP A 367 -3.24 12.66 19.31
C TRP A 367 -3.96 12.89 17.98
N ARG A 368 -5.01 12.11 17.70
CA ARG A 368 -5.87 12.30 16.53
C ARG A 368 -6.55 13.67 16.53
N LYS A 369 -7.08 14.12 17.68
CA LYS A 369 -7.65 15.48 17.82
C LYS A 369 -6.58 16.57 17.61
N GLU A 370 -5.36 16.37 18.11
CA GLU A 370 -4.24 17.28 17.89
C GLU A 370 -3.78 17.32 16.43
N PHE A 371 -3.82 16.18 15.73
CA PHE A 371 -3.54 16.11 14.31
C PHE A 371 -4.53 17.00 13.54
N TYR A 372 -5.84 16.83 13.76
CA TYR A 372 -6.87 17.62 13.07
C TYR A 372 -6.90 19.10 13.46
N SER A 373 -6.47 19.48 14.67
CA SER A 373 -6.39 20.90 15.05
C SER A 373 -5.27 21.64 14.32
N ARG A 374 -4.27 20.92 13.81
CA ARG A 374 -3.10 21.48 13.10
C ARG A 374 -3.18 21.28 11.59
N TYR A 375 -3.61 20.09 11.16
CA TYR A 375 -3.58 19.67 9.77
C TYR A 375 -4.78 20.23 9.03
N ARG A 376 -4.55 21.22 8.17
CA ARG A 376 -5.59 21.77 7.28
C ARG A 376 -5.58 20.96 6.00
N SER A 377 -6.61 20.15 5.77
CA SER A 377 -6.80 19.49 4.49
C SER A 377 -6.78 20.54 3.37
N GLY A 378 -6.01 20.28 2.32
CA GLY A 378 -5.85 21.20 1.18
C GLY A 378 -7.10 21.36 0.33
N ASP A 379 -8.15 20.59 0.63
CA ASP A 379 -9.48 20.72 0.06
C ASP A 379 -10.14 21.95 0.74
N LYS A 380 -9.79 23.14 0.25
CA LYS A 380 -10.69 24.29 0.39
C LYS A 380 -11.95 23.98 -0.43
N GLU A 381 -13.09 24.28 0.19
CA GLU A 381 -14.47 24.26 -0.35
C GLU A 381 -14.59 24.41 -1.87
#